data_AF-A0A7L0I1T6-F1
#
_entry.id   AF-A0A7L0I1T6-F1
#
_cell.length_a   1.000
_cell.length_b   1.000
_cell.length_c   1.000
_cell.angle_alpha   90.00
_cell.angle_beta   90.00
_cell.angle_gamma   90.00
#
_symmetry.space_group_name_H-M   'P 1'
#
loop_
_entity.id
_entity.type
_entity.pdbx_description
1 polymer ?
#
loop_
_entity_poly.entity_id
_entity_poly.type
_entity_poly.pdbx_seq_one_letter_code
_entity_poly.pdbx_strand_id
1 'polypeptide(L)'
;GDFFKFNMVYIVQEYMETDLARLLEQGKLAEEHAKLFMYQLLRGLKYIHSANVLHRDLKPANIFISTEDLVLKIGDFGLARIVDQHYSHKGYLSEGLVTKWYRSPRLLLSPNNYTKAIDMWAAGCILAEMLTGRMLFAG
;
A
#
# COMPACT_ATOMS: atom_id res chain seq x y z
N GLY A 1 -22.67 30.67 -15.46
CA GLY A 1 -22.39 29.37 -16.12
C GLY A 1 -22.14 28.36 -15.03
N ASP A 2 -23.04 27.38 -14.89
CA ASP A 2 -23.16 26.47 -13.74
C ASP A 2 -22.13 25.30 -13.82
N PHE A 3 -20.84 25.63 -13.87
CA PHE A 3 -19.75 24.68 -14.20
C PHE A 3 -19.10 23.96 -13.00
N PHE A 4 -19.62 24.07 -11.78
CA PHE A 4 -19.05 23.41 -10.59
C PHE A 4 -20.11 22.73 -9.71
N LYS A 5 -20.77 21.68 -10.23
CA LYS A 5 -21.65 20.80 -9.43
C LYS A 5 -21.24 19.33 -9.50
N PHE A 6 -19.98 19.05 -9.16
CA PHE A 6 -19.57 17.68 -8.83
C PHE A 6 -19.06 17.67 -7.39
N ASN A 7 -19.98 17.52 -6.44
CA ASN A 7 -19.66 17.42 -5.02
C ASN A 7 -19.23 16.00 -4.59
N MET A 8 -19.36 15.02 -5.49
CA MET A 8 -19.04 13.62 -5.25
C MET A 8 -18.43 13.01 -6.49
N VAL A 9 -17.43 12.15 -6.28
CA VAL A 9 -16.82 11.32 -7.32
C VAL A 9 -17.05 9.87 -6.93
N TYR A 10 -17.61 9.09 -7.87
CA TYR A 10 -17.82 7.66 -7.69
C TYR A 10 -16.80 6.92 -8.55
N ILE A 11 -16.06 5.99 -7.94
CA ILE A 11 -15.13 5.10 -8.63
C ILE A 11 -15.67 3.69 -8.45
N VAL A 12 -16.20 3.10 -9.53
CA VAL A 12 -16.67 1.72 -9.54
C VAL A 12 -15.50 0.80 -9.91
N GLN A 13 -15.26 -0.23 -9.12
CA GLN A 13 -14.15 -1.18 -9.26
C GLN A 13 -14.66 -2.60 -9.13
N GLU A 14 -13.81 -3.58 -9.46
CA GLU A 14 -14.08 -4.98 -9.14
C GLU A 14 -14.18 -5.19 -7.63
N TYR A 15 -15.03 -6.13 -7.22
CA TYR A 15 -15.17 -6.51 -5.83
C TYR A 15 -14.11 -7.54 -5.44
N MET A 16 -13.52 -7.36 -4.26
CA MET A 16 -12.60 -8.32 -3.62
C MET A 16 -13.21 -8.74 -2.28
N GLU A 17 -13.13 -10.02 -1.94
CA GLU A 17 -13.80 -10.62 -0.78
C GLU A 17 -13.36 -9.99 0.56
N THR A 18 -12.05 -9.80 0.74
CA THR A 18 -11.47 -9.28 1.98
C THR A 18 -10.18 -8.51 1.71
N ASP A 19 -9.66 -7.86 2.74
CA ASP A 19 -8.31 -7.33 2.78
C ASP A 19 -7.39 -8.23 3.65
N LEU A 20 -6.08 -8.03 3.50
CA LEU A 20 -5.06 -8.78 4.21
C LEU A 20 -5.06 -8.49 5.71
N ALA A 21 -5.48 -7.29 6.16
CA ALA A 21 -5.56 -6.98 7.59
C ALA A 21 -6.59 -7.91 8.27
N ARG A 22 -7.79 -8.02 7.70
CA ARG A 22 -8.84 -8.94 8.20
C ARG A 22 -8.39 -10.41 8.17
N LEU A 23 -7.62 -10.81 7.18
CA LEU A 23 -7.08 -12.17 7.12
C LEU A 23 -6.07 -12.42 8.26
N LEU A 24 -5.23 -11.43 8.57
CA LEU A 24 -4.21 -11.52 9.62
C LEU A 24 -4.77 -11.44 11.05
N GLU A 25 -5.98 -10.92 11.23
CA GLU A 25 -6.72 -11.02 12.52
C GLU A 25 -6.97 -12.49 12.92
N GLN A 26 -7.01 -13.40 11.94
CA GLN A 26 -7.17 -14.85 12.18
C GLN A 26 -5.84 -15.54 12.51
N GLY A 27 -4.72 -14.82 12.42
CA GLY A 27 -3.38 -15.30 12.71
C GLY A 27 -2.44 -15.23 11.51
N LYS A 28 -1.24 -15.79 11.68
CA LYS A 28 -0.23 -15.86 10.62
C LYS A 28 -0.68 -16.76 9.47
N LEU A 29 -0.16 -16.49 8.29
CA LEU A 29 -0.37 -17.32 7.11
C LEU A 29 0.61 -18.51 7.08
N ALA A 30 0.25 -19.55 6.34
CA ALA A 30 1.19 -20.57 5.94
C ALA A 30 2.29 -19.95 5.06
N GLU A 31 3.52 -20.46 5.18
CA GLU A 31 4.69 -19.90 4.47
C GLU A 31 4.50 -19.92 2.95
N GLU A 32 3.84 -20.94 2.40
CA GLU A 32 3.51 -21.04 0.98
C GLU A 32 2.58 -19.92 0.50
N HIS A 33 1.53 -19.61 1.27
CA HIS A 33 0.62 -18.51 0.98
C HIS A 33 1.32 -17.15 1.11
N ALA A 34 2.14 -16.98 2.14
CA ALA A 34 2.93 -15.75 2.32
C ALA A 34 3.90 -15.53 1.15
N LYS A 35 4.57 -16.58 0.65
CA LYS A 35 5.43 -16.50 -0.54
C LYS A 35 4.64 -16.15 -1.79
N LEU A 36 3.50 -16.79 -2.01
CA LEU A 36 2.63 -16.53 -3.16
C LEU A 36 2.11 -15.09 -3.16
N PHE A 37 1.59 -14.61 -2.03
CA PHE A 37 1.10 -13.24 -1.90
C PHE A 37 2.22 -12.22 -2.00
N MET A 38 3.40 -12.48 -1.44
CA MET A 38 4.55 -11.60 -1.62
C MET A 38 4.98 -11.51 -3.08
N TYR A 39 4.98 -12.62 -3.82
CA TYR A 39 5.25 -12.61 -5.26
C TYR A 39 4.26 -11.71 -6.02
N GLN A 40 2.96 -11.84 -5.75
CA GLN A 40 1.92 -11.05 -6.39
C GLN A 40 2.04 -9.55 -6.03
N LEU A 41 2.30 -9.23 -4.76
CA LEU A 41 2.55 -7.86 -4.29
C LEU A 41 3.74 -7.25 -5.03
N LEU A 42 4.87 -7.94 -5.09
CA LEU A 42 6.06 -7.47 -5.80
C LEU A 42 5.84 -7.30 -7.31
N ARG A 43 5.05 -8.18 -7.93
CA ARG A 43 4.66 -8.04 -9.34
C ARG A 43 3.82 -6.78 -9.56
N GLY A 44 2.85 -6.51 -8.68
CA GLY A 44 2.06 -5.27 -8.70
C GLY A 44 2.92 -4.02 -8.49
N LEU A 45 3.84 -4.06 -7.53
CA LEU A 45 4.79 -2.96 -7.28
C LEU A 45 5.68 -2.69 -8.48
N LYS A 46 6.26 -3.74 -9.09
CA LYS A 46 7.04 -3.61 -10.33
C LYS A 46 6.24 -2.91 -11.42
N TYR A 47 4.96 -3.26 -11.58
CA TYR A 47 4.09 -2.64 -12.58
C TYR A 47 3.89 -1.15 -12.30
N ILE A 48 3.41 -0.75 -11.12
CA ILE A 48 3.16 0.68 -10.82
C ILE A 48 4.46 1.49 -10.82
N HIS A 49 5.57 0.91 -10.34
CA HIS A 49 6.88 1.55 -10.35
C HIS A 49 7.42 1.74 -11.76
N SER A 50 7.10 0.85 -12.71
CA SER A 50 7.48 1.04 -14.12
C SER A 50 6.75 2.22 -14.77
N ALA A 51 5.55 2.55 -14.28
CA ALA A 51 4.79 3.74 -14.65
C ALA A 51 5.18 5.00 -13.83
N ASN A 52 6.28 4.94 -13.07
CA ASN A 52 6.73 5.98 -12.15
C ASN A 52 5.69 6.38 -11.09
N VAL A 53 4.78 5.48 -10.72
CA VAL A 53 3.81 5.70 -9.64
C VAL A 53 4.34 5.09 -8.34
N LEU A 54 4.32 5.84 -7.25
CA LEU A 54 4.52 5.36 -5.88
C LEU A 54 3.18 5.19 -5.18
N HIS A 55 3.02 4.12 -4.39
CA HIS A 55 1.80 3.90 -3.62
C HIS A 55 1.75 4.77 -2.36
N ARG A 56 2.85 4.82 -1.59
CA ARG A 56 3.05 5.63 -0.36
C ARG A 56 2.22 5.25 0.86
N ASP A 57 1.14 4.48 0.71
CA ASP A 57 0.32 3.99 1.82
C ASP A 57 0.10 2.46 1.75
N LEU A 58 1.15 1.70 1.48
CA LEU A 58 1.07 0.25 1.56
C LEU A 58 0.95 -0.20 3.02
N LYS A 59 -0.12 -0.96 3.29
CA LYS A 59 -0.45 -1.59 4.57
C LYS A 59 -1.43 -2.73 4.28
N PRO A 60 -1.58 -3.75 5.16
CA PRO A 60 -2.47 -4.88 4.92
C PRO A 60 -3.91 -4.51 4.55
N ALA A 61 -4.46 -3.43 5.11
CA ALA A 61 -5.81 -2.93 4.78
C ALA A 61 -5.95 -2.42 3.32
N ASN A 62 -4.85 -2.11 2.63
CA ASN A 62 -4.83 -1.68 1.23
C ASN A 62 -4.42 -2.82 0.27
N ILE A 63 -4.28 -4.04 0.81
CA ILE A 63 -3.98 -5.26 0.05
C ILE A 63 -5.23 -6.14 0.05
N PHE A 64 -5.88 -6.24 -1.10
CA PHE A 64 -7.12 -6.99 -1.26
C PHE A 64 -6.86 -8.43 -1.69
N ILE A 65 -7.64 -9.36 -1.15
CA ILE A 65 -7.48 -10.80 -1.34
C ILE A 65 -8.81 -11.40 -1.81
N SER A 66 -8.75 -12.22 -2.86
CA SER A 66 -9.76 -13.27 -3.09
C SER A 66 -9.18 -14.56 -2.51
N THR A 67 -9.90 -15.12 -1.54
CA THR A 67 -9.42 -16.28 -0.79
C THR A 67 -9.65 -17.58 -1.54
N GLU A 68 -10.70 -17.64 -2.38
CA GLU A 68 -10.99 -18.77 -3.25
C GLU A 68 -9.91 -18.92 -4.34
N ASP A 69 -9.56 -17.82 -5.02
CA ASP A 69 -8.61 -17.84 -6.13
C ASP A 69 -7.14 -17.66 -5.69
N LEU A 70 -6.89 -17.38 -4.40
CA LEU A 70 -5.58 -16.99 -3.86
C LEU A 70 -4.94 -15.82 -4.64
N VAL A 71 -5.76 -14.84 -5.03
CA VAL A 71 -5.36 -13.65 -5.78
C VAL A 71 -5.18 -12.46 -4.85
N LEU A 72 -4.06 -11.74 -5.01
CA LEU A 72 -3.76 -10.49 -4.31
C LEU A 72 -3.77 -9.31 -5.29
N LYS A 73 -4.47 -8.23 -4.92
CA LYS A 73 -4.47 -6.96 -5.65
C LYS A 73 -4.15 -5.79 -4.73
N ILE A 74 -3.34 -4.86 -5.23
CA ILE A 74 -3.03 -3.60 -4.55
C ILE A 74 -4.19 -2.63 -4.83
N GLY A 75 -4.75 -2.00 -3.79
CA GLY A 75 -5.77 -0.97 -3.96
C GLY A 75 -5.52 0.25 -3.09
N ASP A 76 -6.47 1.19 -3.12
CA ASP A 76 -6.38 2.52 -2.51
C ASP A 76 -5.14 3.34 -2.93
N PHE A 77 -5.22 3.88 -4.14
CA PHE A 77 -4.23 4.81 -4.69
C PHE A 77 -4.48 6.28 -4.28
N GLY A 78 -5.28 6.55 -3.23
CA GLY A 78 -5.64 7.91 -2.82
C GLY A 78 -4.44 8.80 -2.45
N LEU A 79 -3.36 8.19 -1.96
CA LEU A 79 -2.11 8.87 -1.63
C LEU A 79 -0.99 8.69 -2.67
N ALA A 80 -1.27 7.99 -3.77
CA ALA A 80 -0.29 7.69 -4.81
C ALA A 80 0.20 8.96 -5.51
N ARG A 81 1.46 8.93 -5.97
CA ARG A 81 2.11 10.07 -6.65
C ARG A 81 3.03 9.60 -7.77
N ILE A 82 3.10 10.41 -8.82
CA ILE A 82 4.10 10.26 -9.89
C ILE A 82 5.44 10.78 -9.38
N VAL A 83 6.50 10.01 -9.58
CA VAL A 83 7.89 10.43 -9.36
C VAL A 83 8.32 11.26 -10.55
N ASP A 84 8.09 12.56 -10.50
CA ASP A 84 8.61 13.52 -11.47
C ASP A 84 9.68 14.39 -10.81
N GLN A 85 10.87 14.45 -11.41
CA GLN A 85 11.98 15.30 -10.94
C GLN A 85 11.65 16.79 -11.02
N HIS A 86 10.68 17.19 -11.86
CA HIS A 86 10.26 18.58 -12.02
C HIS A 86 9.15 19.01 -11.05
N TYR A 87 8.46 18.06 -10.40
CA TYR A 87 7.45 18.39 -9.40
C TYR A 87 8.05 18.29 -7.99
N SER A 88 8.23 19.46 -7.38
CA SER A 88 8.45 19.56 -5.94
C SER A 88 7.34 18.78 -5.21
N HIS A 89 7.67 17.62 -4.62
CA HIS A 89 6.76 16.77 -3.82
C HIS A 89 6.29 17.43 -2.50
N LYS A 90 6.26 18.76 -2.42
CA LYS A 90 5.68 19.59 -1.36
C LYS A 90 4.15 19.48 -1.38
N GLY A 91 3.63 18.27 -1.17
CA GLY A 91 2.22 18.02 -0.98
C GLY A 91 2.01 17.55 0.44
N TYR A 92 1.62 18.48 1.30
CA TYR A 92 1.14 18.33 2.68
C TYR A 92 0.93 16.87 3.10
N LEU A 93 1.89 16.34 3.85
CA LEU A 93 1.65 15.16 4.66
C LEU A 93 0.66 15.58 5.74
N SER A 94 -0.53 14.97 5.75
CA SER A 94 -1.39 14.95 6.92
C SER A 94 -0.65 14.15 8.01
N GLU A 95 0.24 14.85 8.72
CA GLU A 95 1.27 14.30 9.60
C GLU A 95 0.67 13.63 10.86
N GLY A 96 -0.61 13.90 11.15
CA GLY A 96 -1.24 13.59 12.42
C GLY A 96 -2.21 12.39 12.49
N LEU A 97 -2.60 11.74 11.38
CA LEU A 97 -3.77 10.83 11.42
C LEU A 97 -3.59 9.44 10.76
N VAL A 98 -2.39 9.06 10.32
CA VAL A 98 -2.20 7.80 9.60
C VAL A 98 -1.15 6.91 10.28
N THR A 99 -1.51 5.64 10.47
CA THR A 99 -0.69 4.57 11.05
C THR A 99 0.71 4.51 10.42
N LYS A 100 1.76 4.73 11.22
CA LYS A 100 3.15 4.90 10.76
C LYS A 100 3.93 3.58 10.61
N TRP A 101 3.33 2.45 10.96
CA TRP A 101 4.02 1.17 11.19
C TRP A 101 4.67 0.56 9.93
N TYR A 102 4.20 0.91 8.74
CA TYR A 102 4.75 0.45 7.45
C TYR A 102 5.61 1.53 6.76
N ARG A 103 5.81 2.70 7.38
CA ARG A 103 6.61 3.78 6.80
C ARG A 103 8.09 3.50 6.98
N SER A 104 8.87 3.73 5.93
CA SER A 104 10.32 3.56 6.00
C SER A 104 10.98 4.63 6.90
N PRO A 105 12.13 4.33 7.55
CA PRO A 105 12.86 5.31 8.36
C PRO A 105 13.23 6.57 7.56
N ARG A 106 13.58 6.42 6.28
CA ARG A 106 13.86 7.54 5.38
C ARG A 106 12.63 8.41 5.16
N LEU A 107 11.44 7.82 5.05
CA LEU A 107 10.19 8.57 4.94
C LEU A 107 9.88 9.36 6.22
N LEU A 108 10.22 8.81 7.38
CA LEU A 108 10.09 9.50 8.67
C LEU A 108 11.11 10.65 8.83
N LEU A 109 12.33 10.48 8.32
CA LEU A 109 13.44 11.44 8.46
C LEU A 109 13.52 12.51 7.35
N SER A 110 13.02 12.21 6.15
CA SER A 110 13.11 13.08 4.97
C SER A 110 11.83 12.99 4.15
N PRO A 111 10.76 13.67 4.59
CA PRO A 111 9.43 13.52 4.03
C PRO A 111 9.26 14.06 2.61
N ASN A 112 10.31 14.59 1.99
CA ASN A 112 10.29 15.15 0.64
C ASN A 112 11.13 14.34 -0.37
N ASN A 113 11.84 13.30 0.07
CA ASN A 113 12.73 12.51 -0.78
C ASN A 113 12.20 11.08 -0.96
N TYR A 114 11.05 11.00 -1.63
CA TYR A 114 10.34 9.75 -1.89
C TYR A 114 11.05 8.95 -2.99
N THR A 115 11.31 7.69 -2.72
CA THR A 115 11.83 6.76 -3.72
C THR A 115 10.95 5.52 -3.76
N LYS A 116 11.04 4.75 -4.84
CA LYS A 116 10.41 3.42 -4.98
C LYS A 116 10.75 2.48 -3.82
N ALA A 117 11.88 2.71 -3.13
CA ALA A 117 12.31 1.93 -1.98
C ALA A 117 11.39 2.05 -0.75
N ILE A 118 10.57 3.10 -0.62
CA ILE A 118 9.63 3.21 0.50
C ILE A 118 8.52 2.16 0.42
N ASP A 119 8.02 1.88 -0.78
CA ASP A 119 7.01 0.85 -1.02
C ASP A 119 7.62 -0.54 -0.80
N MET A 120 8.90 -0.72 -1.15
CA MET A 120 9.65 -1.96 -0.88
C MET A 120 9.85 -2.21 0.61
N TRP A 121 10.08 -1.17 1.40
CA TRP A 121 10.12 -1.28 2.86
C TRP A 121 8.78 -1.78 3.41
N ALA A 122 7.69 -1.14 3.01
CA ALA A 122 6.35 -1.52 3.44
C ALA A 122 6.03 -2.98 3.05
N ALA A 123 6.41 -3.41 1.84
CA ALA A 123 6.26 -4.80 1.40
C ALA A 123 7.03 -5.78 2.29
N GLY A 124 8.24 -5.40 2.75
CA GLY A 124 9.01 -6.20 3.72
C GLY A 124 8.33 -6.32 5.08
N CYS A 125 7.76 -5.23 5.59
CA CYS A 125 6.98 -5.24 6.82
C CYS A 125 5.74 -6.15 6.69
N ILE A 126 5.01 -6.06 5.57
CA ILE A 126 3.84 -6.89 5.28
C ILE A 126 4.23 -8.37 5.22
N LEU A 127 5.35 -8.72 4.57
CA LEU A 127 5.84 -10.10 4.55
C LEU A 127 6.12 -10.64 5.96
N ALA A 128 6.81 -9.87 6.78
CA ALA A 128 7.09 -10.27 8.15
C ALA A 128 5.81 -10.48 8.96
N GLU A 129 4.81 -9.61 8.77
CA GLU A 129 3.51 -9.73 9.41
C GLU A 129 2.73 -10.96 8.92
N MET A 130 2.76 -11.27 7.62
CA MET A 130 2.17 -12.50 7.10
C MET A 130 2.77 -13.76 7.75
N LEU A 131 4.09 -13.77 7.99
CA LEU A 131 4.80 -14.92 8.55
C LEU A 131 4.68 -15.04 10.07
N THR A 132 4.46 -13.93 10.78
CA THR A 132 4.46 -13.89 12.25
C THR A 132 3.08 -13.67 12.85
N GLY A 133 2.12 -13.17 12.06
CA GLY A 133 0.82 -12.70 12.52
C GLY A 133 0.91 -11.46 13.40
N ARG A 134 2.07 -10.79 13.42
CA ARG A 134 2.34 -9.63 14.27
C ARG A 134 3.05 -8.55 13.48
N MET A 135 2.70 -7.33 13.80
CA MET A 135 3.31 -6.15 13.21
C MET A 135 4.81 -6.09 13.52
N LEU A 136 5.63 -5.90 12.49
CA LEU A 136 7.09 -5.91 12.64
C LEU A 136 7.59 -4.71 13.46
N PHE A 137 6.98 -3.54 13.29
CA PHE A 137 7.34 -2.30 13.98
C PHE A 137 6.09 -1.64 14.58
N ALA A 138 5.67 -2.11 15.75
CA ALA A 138 4.40 -1.73 16.39
C ALA A 138 4.49 -0.49 17.32
N GLY A 139 5.46 0.40 17.11
CA GLY A 139 5.72 1.55 17.98
C GLY A 139 6.53 1.21 19.22
#